data_AF-A0A0M2KAW2-F1
#
_entry.id   AF-A0A0M2KAW2-F1
#
_cell.length_a   1.000
_cell.length_b   1.000
_cell.length_c   1.000
_cell.angle_alpha   90.00
_cell.angle_beta   90.00
_cell.angle_gamma   90.00
#
_symmetry.space_group_name_H-M   'P 1'
#
loop_
_entity.id
_entity.type
_entity.pdbx_description
1 polymer ?
#
loop_
_entity_poly.entity_id
_entity_poly.type
_entity_poly.pdbx_seq_one_letter_code
_entity_poly.pdbx_strand_id
1 'polypeptide(L)' 'MSSISALQRRLDSQFDRAQNQLDDAAMDAAMDASDGYSQADSFAFFEATIGLSNASWAASQELIVKHGLAKAIINEIN' A
#
# COMPACT_ATOMS: atom_id res chain seq x y z
N MET A 1 -18.98 11.89 -9.32
CA MET A 1 -17.88 10.90 -9.35
C MET A 1 -16.49 11.48 -9.05
N SER A 2 -16.33 12.77 -8.75
CA SER A 2 -15.01 13.38 -8.48
C SER A 2 -14.33 12.89 -7.18
N SER A 3 -15.08 12.62 -6.10
CA SER A 3 -14.52 12.18 -4.82
C SER A 3 -13.86 10.79 -4.86
N ILE A 4 -14.38 9.88 -5.68
CA ILE A 4 -13.88 8.51 -5.80
C ILE A 4 -12.53 8.50 -6.51
N SER A 5 -12.35 9.31 -7.57
CA SER A 5 -11.04 9.48 -8.20
C SER A 5 -9.99 10.09 -7.26
N ALA A 6 -10.42 10.94 -6.33
CA ALA A 6 -9.54 11.52 -5.31
C ALA A 6 -9.11 10.48 -4.25
N LEU A 7 -10.00 9.55 -3.88
CA LEU A 7 -9.65 8.45 -2.98
C LEU A 7 -8.66 7.49 -3.64
N GLN A 8 -8.94 7.06 -4.87
CA GLN A 8 -8.02 6.22 -5.65
C GLN A 8 -6.62 6.83 -5.72
N ARG A 9 -6.52 8.09 -6.15
CA ARG A 9 -5.24 8.79 -6.26
C ARG A 9 -4.48 8.84 -4.93
N ARG A 10 -5.19 8.99 -3.80
CA ARG A 10 -4.57 8.97 -2.47
C ARG A 10 -4.08 7.58 -2.11
N LEU A 11 -4.84 6.52 -2.41
CA LEU A 11 -4.44 5.14 -2.16
C LEU A 11 -3.23 4.77 -3.00
N ASP A 12 -3.22 5.11 -4.29
CA ASP A 12 -2.08 4.92 -5.19
C ASP A 12 -0.84 5.65 -4.67
N SER A 13 -0.97 6.93 -4.28
CA SER A 13 0.14 7.70 -3.72
C SER A 13 0.68 7.11 -2.41
N GLN A 14 -0.16 6.47 -1.59
CA GLN A 14 0.28 5.82 -0.35
C GLN A 14 0.95 4.49 -0.63
N PHE A 15 0.46 3.74 -1.62
CA PHE A 15 1.10 2.52 -2.09
C PHE A 15 2.51 2.81 -2.62
N ASP A 16 2.66 3.81 -3.50
CA ASP A 16 3.96 4.23 -4.04
C ASP A 16 4.93 4.64 -2.93
N ARG A 17 4.46 5.39 -1.92
CA ARG A 17 5.27 5.78 -0.77
C ARG A 17 5.71 4.57 0.05
N ALA A 18 4.80 3.63 0.32
CA ALA A 18 5.12 2.44 1.09
C ALA A 18 6.08 1.51 0.34
N GLN A 19 5.98 1.43 -0.98
CA GLN A 19 6.94 0.71 -1.82
C GLN A 19 8.32 1.35 -1.75
N ASN A 20 8.41 2.67 -1.92
CA ASN A 20 9.69 3.38 -1.79
C ASN A 20 10.31 3.20 -0.40
N GLN A 21 9.51 3.24 0.68
CA GLN A 21 10.01 2.99 2.04
C GLN A 21 10.57 1.58 2.23
N LEU A 22 9.96 0.58 1.60
CA LEU A 22 10.46 -0.79 1.63
C LEU A 22 11.77 -0.91 0.84
N ASP A 23 11.84 -0.29 -0.33
CA ASP A 23 13.03 -0.28 -1.17
C ASP A 23 14.20 0.45 -0.46
N ASP A 24 13.92 1.59 0.18
CA ASP A 24 14.88 2.34 0.98
C ASP A 24 15.39 1.48 2.15
N ALA A 25 14.49 0.83 2.91
CA ALA A 25 14.88 -0.05 4.03
C ALA A 25 15.72 -1.26 3.56
N ALA A 26 15.43 -1.79 2.36
CA ALA A 26 16.21 -2.86 1.77
C ALA A 26 17.59 -2.38 1.31
N MET A 27 17.68 -1.18 0.72
CA MET A 27 18.96 -0.58 0.30
C MET A 27 19.84 -0.21 1.49
N ASP A 28 19.28 0.42 2.52
CA ASP A 28 20.01 0.80 3.73
C ASP A 28 20.63 -0.44 4.39
N ALA A 29 19.84 -1.51 4.53
CA ALA A 29 20.32 -2.77 5.08
C ALA A 29 21.39 -3.45 4.21
N ALA A 30 21.33 -3.26 2.90
CA ALA A 30 22.35 -3.76 1.96
C ALA A 30 23.63 -2.91 1.99
N MET A 31 23.54 -1.60 2.25
CA MET A 31 24.68 -0.69 2.34
C MET A 31 25.42 -0.81 3.68
N ASP A 32 24.71 -1.04 4.79
CA ASP A 32 25.31 -1.22 6.13
C ASP A 32 25.85 -2.66 6.37
N ALA A 33 25.70 -3.53 5.37
CA ALA A 33 26.10 -4.93 5.43
C ALA A 33 27.62 -5.17 5.63
N SER A 34 28.45 -4.11 5.68
CA SER A 34 29.86 -4.23 6.06
C SER A 34 30.08 -4.81 7.46
N ASP A 35 29.12 -4.64 8.38
CA ASP A 35 29.14 -5.25 9.73
C ASP A 35 28.07 -6.36 9.91
N GLY A 36 27.37 -6.74 8.82
CA GLY A 36 26.26 -7.69 8.82
C GLY A 36 24.89 -7.04 9.06
N TYR A 37 23.82 -7.75 8.67
CA TYR A 37 22.44 -7.27 8.83
C TYR A 37 22.12 -6.98 10.31
N SER A 38 21.83 -5.72 10.65
CA SER A 38 21.50 -5.33 12.02
C SER A 38 20.09 -5.79 12.41
N GLN A 39 19.87 -5.98 13.71
CA GLN A 39 18.51 -6.17 14.25
C GLN A 39 17.62 -4.96 13.95
N ALA A 40 18.20 -3.75 13.94
CA ALA A 40 17.47 -2.53 13.61
C ALA A 40 16.97 -2.56 12.15
N ASP A 41 17.82 -2.97 11.21
CA ASP A 41 17.49 -3.07 9.79
C ASP A 41 16.39 -4.11 9.54
N SER A 42 16.50 -5.25 10.24
CA SER A 42 15.49 -6.32 10.18
C SER A 42 14.12 -5.82 10.65
N PHE A 43 14.09 -5.00 11.70
CA PHE A 43 12.86 -4.40 12.21
C PHE A 43 12.30 -3.34 11.25
N ALA A 44 13.15 -2.46 10.72
CA ALA A 44 12.77 -1.44 9.75
C ALA A 44 12.18 -2.06 8.47
N PHE A 45 12.84 -3.09 7.93
CA PHE A 45 12.34 -3.84 6.78
C PHE A 45 10.99 -4.51 7.06
N PHE A 46 10.83 -5.12 8.24
CA PHE A 46 9.56 -5.74 8.64
C PHE A 46 8.43 -4.72 8.75
N GLU A 47 8.69 -3.56 9.39
CA GLU A 47 7.72 -2.48 9.51
C GLU A 47 7.31 -1.94 8.15
N ALA A 48 8.28 -1.68 7.26
CA ALA A 48 8.01 -1.26 5.89
C ALA A 48 7.18 -2.29 5.10
N THR A 49 7.46 -3.58 5.29
CA THR A 49 6.69 -4.68 4.67
C THR A 49 5.22 -4.69 5.13
N ILE A 50 4.99 -4.49 6.43
CA ILE A 50 3.62 -4.33 6.97
C ILE A 50 2.95 -3.09 6.38
N GLY A 51 3.67 -1.97 6.30
CA GLY A 51 3.19 -0.73 5.67
C GLY A 51 2.69 -0.93 4.25
N LEU A 52 3.50 -1.58 3.40
CA LEU A 52 3.13 -1.90 2.02
C LEU A 52 1.92 -2.85 1.94
N SER A 53 1.89 -3.87 2.79
CA SER A 53 0.77 -4.83 2.85
C SER A 53 -0.55 -4.14 3.19
N ASN A 54 -0.52 -3.22 4.16
CA ASN A 54 -1.69 -2.43 4.54
C ASN A 54 -2.15 -1.48 3.43
N ALA A 55 -1.20 -0.83 2.74
CA ALA A 55 -1.52 0.05 1.61
C ALA A 55 -2.18 -0.73 0.45
N SER A 56 -1.64 -1.91 0.13
CA SER A 56 -2.20 -2.83 -0.89
C SER A 56 -3.61 -3.31 -0.52
N TRP A 57 -3.83 -3.69 0.73
CA TRP A 57 -5.15 -4.09 1.22
C TRP A 57 -6.16 -2.94 1.09
N ALA A 58 -5.79 -1.73 1.49
CA ALA A 58 -6.66 -0.56 1.40
C ALA A 58 -7.03 -0.22 -0.05
N ALA A 59 -6.07 -0.28 -0.98
CA ALA A 59 -6.32 -0.11 -2.41
C ALA A 59 -7.31 -1.17 -2.95
N SER A 60 -7.17 -2.42 -2.52
CA SER A 60 -8.07 -3.51 -2.91
C SER A 60 -9.50 -3.32 -2.40
N GLN A 61 -9.66 -2.79 -1.17
CA GLN A 61 -10.99 -2.49 -0.63
C GLN A 61 -11.72 -1.42 -1.45
N GLU A 62 -11.02 -0.46 -2.03
CA GLU A 62 -11.64 0.55 -2.89
C GLU A 62 -12.33 -0.09 -4.11
N LEU A 63 -11.67 -1.07 -4.74
CA LEU A 63 -12.23 -1.81 -5.88
C LEU A 63 -13.47 -2.61 -5.47
N ILE A 64 -13.44 -3.26 -4.31
CA ILE A 64 -14.57 -4.01 -3.76
C ILE A 64 -15.77 -3.09 -3.54
N VAL A 65 -15.56 -1.91 -2.93
CA VAL A 65 -16.62 -0.92 -2.71
C VAL A 65 -17.18 -0.41 -4.04
N LYS A 66 -16.31 -0.07 -5.02
CA LYS A 66 -16.74 0.37 -6.36
C LYS A 66 -17.63 -0.67 -7.03
N HIS A 67 -17.21 -1.92 -7.03
CA HIS A 67 -17.97 -3.00 -7.65
C HIS A 67 -19.30 -3.26 -6.92
N GLY A 68 -19.27 -3.31 -5.58
CA GLY A 68 -20.46 -3.53 -4.75
C GLY A 68 -21.52 -2.45 -4.95
N LEU A 69 -21.12 -1.17 -4.97
CA LEU A 69 -22.02 -0.05 -5.21
C LEU A 69 -22.60 -0.07 -6.63
N ALA A 70 -21.77 -0.34 -7.65
CA ALA A 70 -22.24 -0.45 -9.02
C ALA A 70 -23.30 -1.56 -9.17
N LYS A 71 -23.06 -2.73 -8.55
CA LYS A 71 -24.01 -3.85 -8.54
C LYS A 71 -25.33 -3.47 -7.86
N ALA A 72 -25.27 -2.81 -6.70
CA ALA A 72 -26.47 -2.38 -5.99
C ALA A 72 -27.33 -1.41 -6.83
N ILE A 73 -26.69 -0.43 -7.49
CA ILE A 73 -27.40 0.52 -8.36
C ILE A 73 -28.08 -0.20 -9.53
N ILE A 74 -27.39 -1.12 -10.19
CA ILE A 74 -27.95 -1.89 -11.32
C ILE A 74 -29.14 -2.74 -10.87
N ASN A 75 -29.07 -3.33 -9.68
CA ASN A 75 -30.15 -4.15 -9.14
C ASN A 75 -31.41 -3.34 -8.82
N GLU A 76 -31.30 -2.08 -8.40
CA GLU A 76 -32.45 -1.23 -8.07
C GLU A 76 -33.17 -0.66 -9.30
N ILE A 77 -32.52 -0.67 -10.48
CA ILE A 77 -33.12 -0.18 -11.74
C ILE A 77 -33.61 -1.30 -12.66
N ASN A 78 -33.49 -2.56 -12.24
CA ASN A 78 -34.03 -3.76 -12.89
C ASN A 78 -35.29 -4.24 -12.15
#